data_AF-A0AAU9UTI6-F1
#
_entry.id   AF-A0AAU9UTI6-F1
#
_cell.length_a   1.000
_cell.length_b   1.000
_cell.length_c   1.000
_cell.angle_alpha   90.00
_cell.angle_beta   90.00
_cell.angle_gamma   90.00
#
_symmetry.space_group_name_H-M   'P 1'
#
loop_
_entity.id
_entity.type
_entity.pdbx_description
1 polymer ?
#
loop_
_entity_poly.entity_id
_entity_poly.type
_entity_poly.pdbx_seq_one_letter_code
_entity_poly.pdbx_strand_id
1 'polypeptide(L)'
;MPRKKLTSEPGTRKYGVRSNYLPEKLEECLEKVKSGEISAYGASKYYQIPINTIKNKIKNKHVEKVGRPTALTKEEEIIIKEHVKALADSGTPVGLDDFSLVIERYLNSTNSQVKVFTHNRPGREWGFVAKCLWMRSPKK
;
A
#
# COMPACT_ATOMS: atom_id res chain seq x y z
N MET A 1 37.42 -10.53 16.66
CA MET A 1 37.79 -10.11 15.29
C MET A 1 36.62 -9.37 14.64
N PRO A 2 36.84 -8.22 13.98
CA PRO A 2 35.75 -7.48 13.32
C PRO A 2 35.32 -8.20 12.03
N ARG A 3 34.01 -8.47 11.89
CA ARG A 3 33.44 -9.10 10.69
C ARG A 3 33.39 -8.11 9.54
N LYS A 4 34.16 -8.34 8.47
CA LYS A 4 34.11 -7.54 7.24
C LYS A 4 32.70 -7.62 6.64
N LYS A 5 31.99 -6.49 6.56
CA LYS A 5 30.66 -6.43 5.93
C LYS A 5 30.84 -6.51 4.42
N LEU A 6 30.35 -7.59 3.81
CA LEU A 6 30.23 -7.72 2.35
C LEU A 6 29.10 -6.79 1.89
N THR A 7 29.42 -5.55 1.53
CA THR A 7 28.48 -4.67 0.83
C THR A 7 28.63 -4.91 -0.67
N SER A 8 27.67 -5.62 -1.27
CA SER A 8 27.61 -5.79 -2.72
C SER A 8 27.48 -4.44 -3.41
N GLU A 9 28.11 -4.27 -4.57
CA GLU A 9 27.99 -3.04 -5.36
C GLU A 9 26.52 -2.76 -5.73
N PRO A 10 26.06 -1.50 -5.64
CA PRO A 10 24.72 -1.12 -6.08
C PRO A 10 24.48 -1.58 -7.53
N GLY A 11 23.34 -2.24 -7.81
CA GLY A 11 23.00 -2.73 -9.15
C GLY A 11 23.42 -4.18 -9.45
N THR A 12 24.28 -4.81 -8.63
CA THR A 12 24.64 -6.25 -8.79
C THR A 12 23.55 -7.23 -8.33
N ARG A 13 22.56 -6.74 -7.56
CA ARG A 13 21.39 -7.55 -7.19
C ARG A 13 20.59 -7.84 -8.45
N LYS A 14 20.66 -9.08 -8.92
CA LYS A 14 19.76 -9.63 -9.94
C LYS A 14 18.34 -9.67 -9.36
N TYR A 15 17.63 -8.54 -9.40
CA TYR A 15 16.16 -8.51 -9.28
C TYR A 15 15.63 -9.19 -10.54
N GLY A 16 15.61 -10.53 -10.56
CA GLY A 16 15.62 -11.26 -11.82
C GLY A 16 14.98 -12.62 -11.72
N VAL A 17 13.96 -12.82 -12.57
CA VAL A 17 13.25 -14.06 -12.88
C VAL A 17 12.44 -14.65 -11.72
N ARG A 18 13.07 -14.92 -10.58
CA ARG A 18 12.39 -15.54 -9.43
C ARG A 18 11.51 -14.59 -8.63
N SER A 19 11.78 -13.28 -8.70
CA SER A 19 11.03 -12.27 -7.95
C SER A 19 9.78 -11.77 -8.68
N ASN A 20 9.71 -11.98 -10.00
CA ASN A 20 8.61 -11.54 -10.88
C ASN A 20 7.76 -12.76 -11.28
N TYR A 21 7.17 -13.44 -10.29
CA TYR A 21 6.24 -14.53 -10.54
C TYR A 21 4.82 -14.00 -10.78
N LEU A 22 4.05 -14.71 -11.60
CA LEU A 22 2.62 -14.44 -11.80
C LEU A 22 1.84 -14.79 -10.51
N PRO A 23 0.78 -14.03 -10.18
CA PRO A 23 -0.05 -14.29 -9.00
C PRO A 23 -0.70 -15.67 -9.07
N GLU A 24 -1.21 -16.08 -10.23
CA GLU A 24 -1.82 -17.40 -10.46
C GLU A 24 -0.85 -18.55 -10.13
N LYS A 25 0.40 -18.46 -10.60
CA LYS A 25 1.44 -19.45 -10.30
C LYS A 25 1.78 -19.53 -8.82
N LEU A 26 1.66 -18.40 -8.09
CA LEU A 26 1.86 -18.39 -6.65
C LEU A 26 0.74 -19.13 -5.93
N GLU A 27 -0.52 -18.95 -6.35
CA GLU A 27 -1.68 -19.60 -5.76
C GLU A 27 -1.63 -21.13 -5.95
N GLU A 28 -1.41 -21.61 -7.17
CA GLU A 28 -1.21 -23.04 -7.45
C GLU A 28 -0.05 -23.64 -6.62
N CYS A 29 1.07 -22.90 -6.53
CA CYS A 29 2.22 -23.31 -5.74
C CYS A 29 1.87 -23.44 -4.25
N LEU A 30 1.04 -22.54 -3.72
CA LEU A 30 0.62 -22.57 -2.32
C LEU A 30 -0.36 -23.71 -2.05
N GLU A 31 -1.28 -23.99 -2.98
CA GLU A 31 -2.21 -25.11 -2.87
C GLU A 31 -1.48 -26.45 -2.81
N LYS A 32 -0.58 -26.73 -3.76
CA LYS A 32 0.19 -27.99 -3.78
C LYS A 32 1.10 -28.18 -2.57
N VAL A 33 1.62 -27.09 -2.01
CA VAL A 33 2.43 -27.16 -0.79
C VAL A 33 1.55 -27.34 0.46
N LYS A 34 0.33 -26.79 0.48
CA LYS A 34 -0.64 -26.99 1.56
C LYS A 34 -1.26 -28.39 1.54
N SER A 35 -1.52 -28.95 0.35
CA SER A 35 -2.01 -30.32 0.18
C SER A 35 -0.97 -31.38 0.55
N GLY A 36 0.31 -31.00 0.61
CA GLY A 36 1.41 -31.89 0.95
C GLY A 36 1.97 -32.68 -0.24
N GLU A 37 1.50 -32.41 -1.46
CA GLU A 37 1.98 -33.08 -2.69
C GLU A 37 3.47 -32.81 -2.96
N ILE A 38 3.93 -31.58 -2.71
CA ILE A 38 5.31 -31.17 -2.93
C ILE A 38 5.87 -30.39 -1.74
N SER A 39 7.15 -30.63 -1.44
CA SER A 39 7.86 -29.83 -0.43
C SER A 39 8.07 -28.39 -0.91
N ALA A 40 8.19 -27.44 0.03
CA ALA A 40 8.48 -26.04 -0.30
C ALA A 40 9.77 -25.86 -1.12
N TYR A 41 10.75 -26.76 -0.98
CA TYR A 41 11.97 -26.76 -1.79
C TYR A 41 11.70 -27.25 -3.22
N GLY A 42 10.94 -28.34 -3.38
CA GLY A 42 10.50 -28.85 -4.68
C GLY A 42 9.66 -27.82 -5.45
N ALA A 43 8.71 -27.18 -4.76
CA ALA A 43 7.89 -26.11 -5.32
C ALA A 43 8.73 -24.91 -5.80
N SER A 44 9.75 -24.53 -5.03
CA SER A 44 10.66 -23.43 -5.39
C SER A 44 11.44 -23.69 -6.68
N LYS A 45 11.83 -24.94 -6.93
CA LYS A 45 12.49 -25.35 -8.18
C LYS A 45 11.53 -25.36 -9.36
N TYR A 46 10.32 -25.87 -9.18
CA TYR A 46 9.33 -26.01 -10.25
C TYR A 46 8.74 -24.65 -10.67
N TYR A 47 8.24 -23.88 -9.70
CA TYR A 47 7.58 -22.58 -9.95
C TYR A 47 8.56 -21.41 -10.07
N GLN A 48 9.86 -21.65 -9.83
CA GLN A 48 10.91 -20.63 -9.77
C GLN A 48 10.65 -19.52 -8.73
N ILE A 49 9.82 -19.78 -7.72
CA ILE A 49 9.53 -18.84 -6.63
C ILE A 49 10.53 -19.07 -5.48
N PRO A 50 11.13 -18.04 -4.86
CA PRO A 50 12.04 -18.22 -3.75
C PRO A 50 11.37 -18.96 -2.57
N ILE A 51 12.07 -19.95 -2.00
CA ILE A 51 11.55 -20.76 -0.89
C ILE A 51 11.07 -19.92 0.31
N ASN A 52 11.75 -18.80 0.59
CA ASN A 52 11.37 -17.90 1.68
C ASN A 52 10.05 -17.18 1.38
N THR A 53 9.78 -16.84 0.12
CA THR A 53 8.49 -16.25 -0.29
C THR A 53 7.37 -17.24 -0.05
N ILE A 54 7.52 -18.50 -0.47
CA ILE A 54 6.55 -19.58 -0.24
C ILE A 54 6.29 -19.74 1.27
N LYS A 55 7.35 -19.88 2.07
CA LYS A 55 7.23 -20.00 3.53
C LYS A 55 6.55 -18.80 4.19
N ASN A 56 6.85 -17.59 3.75
CA ASN A 56 6.22 -16.37 4.27
C ASN A 56 4.73 -16.35 3.94
N LYS A 57 4.35 -16.73 2.72
CA LYS A 57 2.95 -16.76 2.29
C LYS A 57 2.15 -17.86 2.99
N ILE A 58 2.74 -19.04 3.24
CA ILE A 58 2.12 -20.09 4.06
C ILE A 58 1.87 -19.60 5.49
N LYS A 59 2.83 -18.86 6.06
CA LYS A 59 2.70 -18.27 7.41
C LYS A 59 1.86 -17.00 7.45
N ASN A 60 1.18 -16.64 6.35
CA ASN A 60 0.39 -15.41 6.22
C ASN A 60 1.18 -14.16 6.66
N LYS A 61 2.45 -14.09 6.29
CA LYS A 61 3.31 -12.93 6.55
C LYS A 61 3.18 -11.92 5.40
N HIS A 62 3.07 -10.64 5.73
CA HIS A 62 2.94 -9.54 4.75
C HIS A 62 1.75 -9.75 3.78
N VAL A 63 0.57 -10.04 4.35
CA VAL A 63 -0.70 -10.15 3.58
C VAL A 63 -1.29 -8.77 3.33
N GLU A 64 -1.03 -7.82 4.21
CA GLU A 64 -1.49 -6.45 4.09
C GLU A 64 -0.93 -5.75 2.85
N LYS A 65 -1.68 -4.76 2.37
CA LYS A 65 -1.27 -3.92 1.25
C LYS A 65 0.05 -3.25 1.58
N VAL A 66 1.02 -3.38 0.67
CA VAL A 66 2.31 -2.69 0.79
C VAL A 66 2.09 -1.17 0.74
N GLY A 67 2.66 -0.46 1.70
CA GLY A 67 2.57 0.99 1.79
C GLY A 67 2.23 1.49 3.19
N ARG A 68 2.08 2.81 3.33
CA ARG A 68 1.61 3.43 4.58
C ARG A 68 0.11 3.11 4.75
N PRO A 69 -0.36 2.74 5.96
CA PRO A 69 -1.79 2.54 6.20
C PRO A 69 -2.58 3.81 5.88
N THR A 70 -3.81 3.64 5.37
CA THR A 70 -4.74 4.74 5.13
C THR A 70 -5.15 5.35 6.48
N ALA A 71 -5.13 6.68 6.56
CA ALA A 71 -5.45 7.39 7.80
C ALA A 71 -6.97 7.45 8.04
N LEU A 72 -7.75 7.39 6.96
CA LEU A 72 -9.21 7.41 6.95
C LEU A 72 -9.75 6.05 6.50
N THR A 73 -11.01 5.77 6.83
CA THR A 73 -11.74 4.62 6.29
C THR A 73 -12.11 4.87 4.83
N LYS A 74 -12.34 3.78 4.08
CA LYS A 74 -12.68 3.88 2.64
C LYS A 74 -13.95 4.69 2.39
N GLU A 75 -14.93 4.57 3.28
CA GLU A 75 -16.21 5.29 3.18
C GLU A 75 -16.00 6.79 3.37
N GLU A 76 -15.21 7.19 4.36
CA GLU A 76 -14.84 8.59 4.59
C GLU A 76 -14.08 9.18 3.40
N GLU A 77 -13.12 8.43 2.84
CA GLU A 77 -12.37 8.88 1.66
C GLU A 77 -13.30 9.15 0.45
N ILE A 78 -14.34 8.32 0.26
CA ILE A 78 -15.32 8.51 -0.81
C ILE A 78 -16.13 9.79 -0.59
N ILE A 79 -16.67 9.99 0.61
CA ILE A 79 -17.49 11.16 0.95
C ILE A 79 -16.68 12.45 0.76
N ILE A 80 -15.45 12.48 1.30
CA ILE A 80 -14.59 13.67 1.20
C ILE A 80 -14.20 13.93 -0.26
N LYS A 81 -13.91 12.88 -1.03
CA LYS A 81 -13.60 12.99 -2.46
C LYS A 81 -14.77 13.55 -3.26
N GLU A 82 -15.99 13.08 -3.02
CA GLU A 82 -17.19 13.60 -3.68
C GLU A 82 -17.45 15.06 -3.33
N HIS A 83 -17.28 15.43 -2.06
CA HIS A 83 -17.43 16.81 -1.61
C HIS A 83 -16.44 17.75 -2.30
N VAL A 84 -15.16 17.39 -2.34
CA VAL A 84 -14.10 18.18 -3.00
C VAL A 84 -14.35 18.27 -4.50
N LYS A 85 -14.88 17.21 -5.12
CA LYS A 85 -15.26 17.23 -6.54
C LYS A 85 -16.41 18.20 -6.79
N ALA A 86 -17.45 18.18 -5.97
CA ALA A 86 -18.58 19.12 -6.09
C ALA A 86 -18.13 20.58 -5.95
N LEU A 87 -17.17 20.86 -5.07
CA LEU A 87 -16.56 22.19 -4.93
C LEU A 87 -15.73 22.59 -6.17
N ALA A 88 -15.04 21.64 -6.78
CA ALA A 88 -14.31 21.89 -8.02
C ALA A 88 -15.27 22.17 -9.19
N ASP A 89 -16.35 21.40 -9.31
CA ASP A 89 -17.38 21.54 -10.35
C ASP A 89 -18.16 22.87 -10.20
N SER A 90 -18.31 23.39 -8.97
CA SER A 90 -18.93 24.68 -8.70
C SER A 90 -18.04 25.88 -9.01
N GLY A 91 -16.81 25.66 -9.49
CA GLY A 91 -15.86 26.71 -9.87
C GLY A 91 -15.08 27.31 -8.71
N THR A 92 -15.14 26.70 -7.52
CA THR A 92 -14.32 27.15 -6.37
C THR A 92 -12.95 26.46 -6.40
N PRO A 93 -11.84 27.22 -6.45
CA PRO A 93 -10.52 26.61 -6.40
C PRO A 93 -10.26 26.10 -4.98
N VAL A 94 -10.34 24.79 -4.78
CA VAL A 94 -10.01 24.18 -3.49
C VAL A 94 -8.49 24.17 -3.33
N GLY A 95 -7.95 24.90 -2.36
CA GLY A 95 -6.54 24.92 -1.98
C GLY A 95 -6.09 23.63 -1.30
N LEU A 96 -4.87 23.61 -0.75
CA LEU A 96 -4.45 22.54 0.17
C LEU A 96 -4.96 22.82 1.58
N ASP A 97 -4.94 24.08 2.01
CA ASP A 97 -5.43 24.46 3.33
C ASP A 97 -6.94 24.27 3.49
N ASP A 98 -7.71 24.59 2.44
CA ASP A 98 -9.16 24.35 2.43
C ASP A 98 -9.47 22.85 2.54
N PHE A 99 -8.70 22.02 1.84
CA PHE A 99 -8.84 20.58 1.91
C PHE A 99 -8.51 20.05 3.33
N SER A 100 -7.42 20.52 3.92
CA SER A 100 -7.08 20.17 5.31
C SER A 100 -8.15 20.63 6.30
N LEU A 101 -8.74 21.81 6.08
CA LEU A 101 -9.81 22.37 6.92
C LEU A 101 -11.10 21.55 6.83
N VAL A 102 -11.49 21.10 5.62
CA VAL A 102 -12.67 20.24 5.44
C VAL A 102 -12.51 18.94 6.22
N ILE A 103 -11.34 18.32 6.16
CA ILE A 103 -11.06 17.07 6.88
C ILE A 103 -11.04 17.29 8.39
N GLU A 104 -10.40 18.37 8.85
CA GLU A 104 -10.37 18.74 10.27
C GLU A 104 -11.80 18.92 10.81
N ARG A 105 -12.65 19.66 10.09
CA ARG A 105 -14.05 19.86 10.47
C ARG A 105 -14.85 18.56 10.45
N TYR A 106 -14.66 17.72 9.45
CA TYR A 106 -15.32 16.42 9.37
C TYR A 106 -14.98 15.56 10.59
N LEU A 107 -13.69 15.37 10.88
CA LEU A 107 -13.22 14.55 12.01
C LEU A 107 -13.67 15.09 13.37
N ASN A 108 -13.67 16.42 13.53
CA ASN A 108 -14.16 17.06 14.76
C ASN A 108 -15.67 16.89 14.92
N SER A 109 -16.44 16.90 13.82
CA SER A 109 -17.90 16.70 13.88
C SER A 109 -18.29 15.25 14.18
N THR A 110 -17.49 14.28 13.75
CA THR A 110 -17.73 12.85 13.97
C THR A 110 -17.10 12.33 15.27
N ASN A 111 -16.49 13.21 16.08
CA ASN A 111 -15.70 12.86 17.27
C ASN A 111 -14.66 11.75 17.04
N SER A 112 -14.17 11.64 15.80
CA SER A 112 -13.19 10.63 15.41
C SER A 112 -11.77 11.20 15.54
N GLN A 113 -10.93 10.54 16.32
CA GLN A 113 -9.54 10.97 16.58
C GLN A 113 -8.56 10.11 15.78
N VAL A 114 -7.90 10.71 14.79
CA VAL A 114 -6.91 10.03 13.96
C VAL A 114 -5.51 10.33 14.49
N LYS A 115 -4.86 9.32 15.09
CA LYS A 115 -3.51 9.46 15.70
C LYS A 115 -2.41 9.96 14.76
N VAL A 116 -2.62 9.83 13.44
CA VAL A 116 -1.68 10.27 12.41
C VAL A 116 -1.71 11.80 12.22
N PHE A 117 -2.80 12.46 12.61
CA PHE A 117 -3.01 13.90 12.44
C PHE A 117 -2.82 14.65 13.75
N THR A 118 -2.17 15.81 13.67
CA THR A 118 -2.00 16.70 14.82
C THR A 118 -3.26 17.54 14.95
N HIS A 119 -3.96 17.46 16.08
CA HIS A 119 -5.25 18.15 16.29
C HIS A 119 -6.29 17.85 15.21
N ASN A 120 -6.35 16.61 14.71
CA ASN A 120 -7.21 16.20 13.59
C ASN A 120 -7.00 16.97 12.27
N ARG A 121 -5.96 17.80 12.18
CA ARG A 121 -5.62 18.51 10.95
C ARG A 121 -4.56 17.73 10.17
N PRO A 122 -4.84 17.32 8.92
CA PRO A 122 -3.84 16.67 8.10
C PRO A 122 -2.75 17.67 7.69
N GLY A 123 -1.50 17.25 7.84
CA GLY A 123 -0.34 18.04 7.41
C GLY A 123 -0.28 18.19 5.89
N ARG A 124 0.49 19.19 5.43
CA ARG A 124 0.60 19.57 4.01
C ARG A 124 1.00 18.40 3.10
N GLU A 125 1.96 17.58 3.53
CA GLU A 125 2.41 16.39 2.80
C GLU A 125 1.30 15.35 2.61
N TRP A 126 0.50 15.12 3.66
CA TRP A 126 -0.63 14.20 3.58
C TRP A 126 -1.70 14.76 2.64
N GLY A 127 -2.03 16.06 2.80
CA GLY A 127 -2.99 16.76 1.96
C GLY A 127 -2.61 16.73 0.48
N PHE A 128 -1.33 16.95 0.16
CA PHE A 128 -0.82 16.88 -1.20
C PHE A 128 -0.98 15.47 -1.80
N VAL A 129 -0.52 14.43 -1.10
CA VAL A 129 -0.63 13.04 -1.58
C VAL A 129 -2.09 12.62 -1.76
N ALA A 130 -2.95 12.91 -0.77
CA ALA A 130 -4.37 12.56 -0.83
C ALA A 130 -5.07 13.29 -1.98
N LYS A 131 -4.89 14.61 -2.08
CA LYS A 131 -5.45 15.43 -3.15
C LYS A 131 -4.98 14.97 -4.53
N CYS A 132 -3.69 14.70 -4.70
CA CYS A 132 -3.15 14.19 -5.96
C CYS A 132 -3.69 12.80 -6.31
N LEU A 133 -3.82 11.89 -5.35
CA LEU A 133 -4.37 10.55 -5.58
C LEU A 133 -5.87 10.60 -5.93
N TRP A 134 -6.64 11.44 -5.25
CA TRP A 134 -8.08 11.51 -5.42
C TRP A 134 -8.51 12.30 -6.65
N MET A 135 -7.74 13.33 -7.04
CA MET A 135 -8.03 14.15 -8.22
C MET A 135 -7.38 13.66 -9.50
N ARG A 136 -6.50 12.64 -9.46
CA ARG A 136 -6.05 11.93 -10.67
C ARG A 136 -7.21 11.11 -11.21
N SER A 137 -8.04 11.73 -12.05
CA SER A 137 -8.94 10.97 -12.92
C SER A 137 -8.11 10.02 -13.76
N PRO A 138 -8.52 8.74 -13.93
CA PRO A 138 -7.95 7.93 -14.99
C PRO A 138 -8.19 8.71 -16.28
N LYS A 139 -7.11 9.12 -16.95
CA LYS A 139 -7.22 9.63 -18.31
C LYS A 139 -7.88 8.50 -19.10
N LYS A 140 -9.09 8.77 -19.62
CA LYS A 140 -9.73 7.91 -20.61
C LYS A 140 -8.83 7.78 -21.83
#